data_AF-A0AAD8HX75-F1
#
_entry.id   AF-A0AAD8HX75-F1
#
_cell.length_a   1.000
_cell.length_b   1.000
_cell.length_c   1.000
_cell.angle_alpha   90.00
_cell.angle_beta   90.00
_cell.angle_gamma   90.00
#
_symmetry.space_group_name_H-M   'P 1'
#
loop_
_entity.id
_entity.type
_entity.pdbx_description
1 polymer ?
#
loop_
_entity_poly.entity_id
_entity_poly.type
_entity_poly.pdbx_seq_one_letter_code
_entity_poly.pdbx_strand_id
1 'polypeptide(L)'
;MSRNGQSKSAKMVVDRWLDLPTGPLGQIFTYLNPVDMLLVVPFVCKYWGRILCEIIFFKKNSNLLDFGPLLFPPFTSIFYGSANENLKAMQLMNFLMGVMHALAPDSESDVGTCAVRTTPIFKIVFTLGLPLYDRHLVYIAERCPELKSISLCCAKNITGRGIARAMRFWTGMEEISYGPFCVPPHYDLHFSRAVEEFGINCKNLRFLNLTCLELNWQSADIIVRNLKSVKSLCLGGANIHKYGLQIFLSRCKKLDGVKFTCCILKRSKQRGVFVGEMNITRIQEGRRTRWRTDRFRHAIGKLHTSKELVDLLWK
;
A
#
# COMPACT_ATOMS: atom_id res chain seq x y z
N MET A 1 50.56 -13.62 -34.97
CA MET A 1 49.87 -14.90 -34.70
C MET A 1 49.49 -14.95 -33.24
N SER A 2 48.18 -14.93 -32.98
CA SER A 2 47.53 -14.94 -31.66
C SER A 2 47.94 -16.13 -30.80
N ARG A 3 48.15 -15.91 -29.50
CA ARG A 3 48.00 -16.95 -28.48
C ARG A 3 46.78 -16.65 -27.64
N ASN A 4 45.76 -17.48 -27.87
CA ASN A 4 44.49 -17.54 -27.18
C ASN A 4 44.66 -17.58 -25.66
N GLY A 5 44.02 -16.64 -24.97
CA GLY A 5 43.71 -16.75 -23.55
C GLY A 5 42.67 -17.85 -23.33
N GLN A 6 43.10 -19.00 -22.82
CA GLN A 6 42.19 -19.98 -22.24
C GLN A 6 41.75 -19.47 -20.86
N SER A 7 40.54 -18.91 -20.81
CA SER A 7 39.79 -18.76 -19.57
C SER A 7 39.57 -20.16 -18.98
N LYS A 8 40.26 -20.47 -17.87
CA LYS A 8 39.98 -21.66 -17.08
C LYS A 8 38.59 -21.51 -16.48
N SER A 9 37.61 -22.21 -17.06
CA SER A 9 36.31 -22.41 -16.43
C SER A 9 36.54 -23.09 -15.09
N ALA A 10 36.37 -22.35 -13.99
CA ALA A 10 36.43 -22.88 -12.65
C ALA A 10 35.30 -23.92 -12.50
N LYS A 11 35.67 -25.18 -12.28
CA LYS A 11 34.70 -26.22 -11.91
C LYS A 11 34.13 -25.85 -10.54
N MET A 12 32.89 -25.38 -10.55
CA MET A 12 32.11 -25.18 -9.32
C MET A 12 31.74 -26.57 -8.79
N VAL A 13 32.32 -26.96 -7.65
CA VAL A 13 31.90 -28.16 -6.93
C VAL A 13 30.67 -27.76 -6.12
N VAL A 14 29.49 -28.19 -6.58
CA VAL A 14 28.21 -27.97 -5.89
C VAL A 14 27.92 -29.23 -5.08
N ASP A 15 28.30 -29.22 -3.81
CA ASP A 15 28.05 -30.36 -2.91
C ASP A 15 26.70 -30.22 -2.18
N ARG A 16 26.13 -29.00 -2.11
CA ARG A 16 24.82 -28.73 -1.53
C ARG A 16 24.01 -27.79 -2.43
N TRP A 17 22.69 -27.95 -2.41
CA TRP A 17 21.76 -27.03 -3.10
C TRP A 17 21.91 -25.56 -2.66
N LEU A 18 22.41 -25.32 -1.44
CA LEU A 18 22.70 -23.99 -0.92
C LEU A 18 23.90 -23.32 -1.61
N ASP A 19 24.76 -24.10 -2.26
CA ASP A 19 25.95 -23.60 -2.97
C ASP A 19 25.60 -23.12 -4.39
N LEU A 20 24.35 -23.33 -4.85
CA LEU A 20 23.89 -22.82 -6.13
C LEU A 20 23.76 -21.29 -6.08
N PRO A 21 24.33 -20.57 -7.05
CA PRO A 21 24.14 -19.13 -7.18
C PRO A 21 22.65 -18.80 -7.37
N THR A 22 22.30 -17.56 -7.02
CA THR A 22 20.92 -17.04 -7.13
C THR A 22 20.35 -17.18 -8.55
N GLY A 23 21.20 -17.06 -9.59
CA GLY A 23 20.82 -17.17 -10.99
C GLY A 23 20.23 -18.55 -11.37
N PRO A 24 21.01 -19.64 -11.31
CA PRO A 24 20.51 -20.98 -11.61
C PRO A 24 19.32 -21.40 -10.74
N LEU A 25 19.36 -21.12 -9.44
CA LEU A 25 18.27 -21.50 -8.55
C LEU A 25 16.98 -20.72 -8.87
N GLY A 26 17.09 -19.44 -9.20
CA GLY A 26 15.97 -18.64 -9.68
C GLY A 26 15.37 -19.20 -10.96
N GLN A 27 16.19 -19.66 -11.92
CA GLN A 27 15.71 -20.33 -13.14
C GLN A 27 14.95 -21.61 -12.80
N ILE A 28 15.46 -22.44 -11.89
CA ILE A 28 14.77 -23.66 -11.43
C ILE A 28 13.39 -23.32 -10.88
N PHE A 29 13.27 -22.27 -10.06
CA PHE A 29 11.98 -21.85 -9.51
C PHE A 29 10.96 -21.47 -10.58
N THR A 30 11.39 -20.99 -11.75
CA THR A 30 10.47 -20.68 -12.86
C THR A 30 9.83 -21.92 -13.50
N TYR A 31 10.40 -23.11 -13.28
CA TYR A 31 9.84 -24.38 -13.76
C TYR A 31 8.94 -25.08 -12.72
N LEU A 32 8.90 -24.58 -11.49
CA LEU A 32 8.02 -25.13 -10.46
C LEU A 32 6.58 -24.75 -10.74
N ASN A 33 5.66 -25.63 -10.32
CA ASN A 33 4.26 -25.25 -10.34
C ASN A 33 4.00 -24.11 -9.31
N PRO A 34 2.96 -23.29 -9.52
CA PRO A 34 2.71 -22.11 -8.68
C PRO A 34 2.47 -22.43 -7.21
N VAL A 35 1.93 -23.62 -6.90
CA VAL A 35 1.63 -24.05 -5.53
C VAL A 35 2.94 -24.30 -4.79
N ASP A 36 3.84 -25.10 -5.36
CA ASP A 36 5.16 -25.36 -4.78
C ASP A 36 5.95 -24.06 -4.64
N MET A 37 5.87 -23.22 -5.66
CA MET A 37 6.55 -21.93 -5.68
C MET A 37 6.11 -21.04 -4.49
N LEU A 38 4.82 -20.92 -4.20
CA LEU A 38 4.35 -20.02 -3.14
C LEU A 38 4.23 -20.66 -1.76
N LEU A 39 3.95 -21.95 -1.67
CA LEU A 39 3.58 -22.63 -0.42
C LEU A 39 4.63 -23.63 0.07
N VAL A 40 5.65 -23.96 -0.74
CA VAL A 40 6.71 -24.92 -0.36
C VAL A 40 8.07 -24.23 -0.35
N VAL A 41 8.49 -23.58 -1.44
CA VAL A 41 9.82 -22.98 -1.59
C VAL A 41 10.19 -22.02 -0.44
N PRO A 42 9.33 -21.09 0.02
CA PRO A 42 9.65 -20.20 1.13
C PRO A 42 9.94 -20.90 2.46
N PHE A 43 9.49 -22.15 2.61
CA PHE A 43 9.64 -22.95 3.82
C PHE A 43 10.80 -23.94 3.77
N VAL A 44 11.46 -24.12 2.62
CA VAL A 44 12.63 -25.00 2.50
C VAL A 44 13.80 -24.44 3.32
N CYS A 45 14.16 -23.18 3.07
CA CYS A 45 15.11 -22.43 3.88
C CYS A 45 14.97 -20.92 3.56
N LYS A 46 15.54 -20.06 4.41
CA LYS A 46 15.52 -18.60 4.20
C LYS A 46 16.13 -18.19 2.85
N TYR A 47 17.23 -18.83 2.44
CA TYR A 47 17.92 -18.50 1.18
C TYR A 47 17.00 -18.67 -0.04
N TRP A 48 16.30 -19.81 -0.12
CA TRP A 48 15.36 -20.11 -1.20
C TRP A 48 14.18 -19.15 -1.19
N GLY A 49 13.62 -18.90 0.00
CA GLY A 49 12.54 -17.94 0.15
C GLY A 49 12.93 -16.51 -0.24
N ARG A 50 14.16 -16.06 0.06
CA ARG A 50 14.67 -14.74 -0.34
C ARG A 50 14.77 -14.62 -1.85
N ILE A 51 15.39 -15.59 -2.52
CA ILE A 51 15.50 -15.63 -3.98
C ILE A 51 14.11 -15.57 -4.62
N LEU A 52 13.18 -16.38 -4.11
CA LEU A 52 11.80 -16.34 -4.59
C LEU A 52 11.17 -14.96 -4.43
N CYS A 53 11.29 -14.36 -3.24
CA CYS A 53 10.73 -13.04 -2.97
C CYS A 53 11.35 -11.97 -3.88
N GLU A 54 12.65 -12.02 -4.11
CA GLU A 54 13.36 -11.10 -5.02
C GLU A 54 12.88 -11.22 -6.46
N ILE A 55 12.58 -12.42 -6.93
CA ILE A 55 12.12 -12.67 -8.30
C ILE A 55 10.68 -12.19 -8.50
N ILE A 56 9.79 -12.45 -7.53
CA ILE A 56 8.35 -12.21 -7.70
C ILE A 56 7.91 -10.88 -7.11
N PHE A 57 8.25 -10.60 -5.85
CA PHE A 57 7.56 -9.60 -5.03
C PHE A 57 8.35 -8.31 -4.83
N PHE A 58 9.67 -8.34 -4.98
CA PHE A 58 10.47 -7.14 -4.93
C PHE A 58 10.61 -6.50 -6.30
N LYS A 59 10.35 -5.21 -6.35
CA LYS A 59 10.82 -4.39 -7.48
C LYS A 59 12.33 -4.21 -7.33
N LYS A 60 13.07 -4.44 -8.41
CA LYS A 60 14.55 -4.34 -8.46
C LYS A 60 15.05 -3.09 -7.74
N ASN A 61 15.98 -3.28 -6.80
CA ASN A 61 16.60 -2.23 -5.97
C ASN A 61 15.61 -1.40 -5.14
N SER A 62 14.56 -2.01 -4.59
CA SER A 62 13.60 -1.29 -3.75
C SER A 62 13.23 -2.06 -2.48
N ASN A 63 12.91 -1.32 -1.42
CA ASN A 63 12.40 -1.83 -0.15
C ASN A 63 10.88 -2.03 -0.17
N LEU A 64 10.33 -2.26 -1.37
CA LEU A 64 8.91 -2.43 -1.64
C LEU A 64 8.62 -3.90 -1.88
N LEU A 65 7.78 -4.46 -1.02
CA LEU A 65 7.16 -5.77 -1.19
C LEU A 65 5.78 -5.58 -1.82
N ASP A 66 5.64 -5.97 -3.08
CA ASP A 66 4.42 -5.85 -3.87
C ASP A 66 3.75 -7.21 -4.05
N PHE A 67 2.53 -7.35 -3.53
CA PHE A 67 1.73 -8.57 -3.67
C PHE A 67 0.82 -8.54 -4.91
N GLY A 68 0.92 -7.52 -5.76
CA GLY A 68 0.24 -7.45 -7.05
C GLY A 68 0.40 -8.68 -7.95
N PRO A 69 1.57 -9.33 -8.04
CA PRO A 69 1.75 -10.54 -8.87
C PRO A 69 0.78 -11.68 -8.53
N LEU A 70 0.30 -11.77 -7.30
CA LEU A 70 -0.66 -12.80 -6.87
C LEU A 70 -2.03 -12.69 -7.57
N LEU A 71 -2.31 -11.55 -8.19
CA LEU A 71 -3.54 -11.29 -8.94
C LEU A 71 -3.44 -11.63 -10.43
N PHE A 72 -2.31 -12.15 -10.88
CA PHE A 72 -2.13 -12.59 -12.26
C PHE A 72 -1.79 -14.08 -12.34
N PRO A 73 -2.12 -14.76 -13.46
CA PRO A 73 -1.60 -16.09 -13.71
C PRO A 73 -0.06 -16.11 -13.59
N PRO A 74 0.52 -17.17 -13.02
CA PRO A 74 -0.15 -18.43 -12.70
C PRO A 74 -0.65 -18.52 -11.23
N PHE A 75 -0.57 -17.45 -10.45
CA PHE A 75 -0.85 -17.46 -9.00
C PHE A 75 -2.32 -17.24 -8.63
N THR A 76 -3.10 -16.60 -9.51
CA THR A 76 -4.52 -16.29 -9.26
C THR A 76 -5.34 -17.50 -8.85
N SER A 77 -5.14 -18.65 -9.50
CA SER A 77 -5.90 -19.87 -9.22
C SER A 77 -5.73 -20.36 -7.77
N ILE A 78 -4.60 -20.04 -7.13
CA ILE A 78 -4.35 -20.43 -5.73
C ILE A 78 -5.33 -19.70 -4.80
N PHE A 79 -5.51 -18.40 -4.98
CA PHE A 79 -6.33 -17.57 -4.08
C PHE A 79 -7.78 -17.39 -4.55
N TYR A 80 -8.08 -17.69 -5.81
CA TYR A 80 -9.43 -17.51 -6.39
C TYR A 80 -10.06 -18.78 -6.93
N GLY A 81 -9.33 -19.90 -7.00
CA GLY A 81 -9.84 -21.16 -7.55
C GLY A 81 -10.84 -21.88 -6.65
N SER A 82 -10.98 -21.47 -5.39
CA SER A 82 -11.96 -22.03 -4.46
C SER A 82 -13.10 -21.05 -4.17
N ALA A 83 -14.32 -21.55 -3.93
CA ALA A 83 -15.40 -20.75 -3.36
C ALA A 83 -15.29 -20.60 -1.83
N ASN A 84 -14.41 -21.37 -1.18
CA ASN A 84 -14.27 -21.39 0.27
C ASN A 84 -13.35 -20.26 0.76
N GLU A 85 -13.95 -19.21 1.29
CA GLU A 85 -13.22 -18.04 1.82
C GLU A 85 -12.23 -18.39 2.96
N ASN A 86 -12.54 -19.40 3.79
CA ASN A 86 -11.62 -19.83 4.85
C ASN A 86 -10.36 -20.47 4.29
N LEU A 87 -10.50 -21.27 3.21
CA LEU A 87 -9.36 -21.88 2.52
C LEU A 87 -8.48 -20.80 1.90
N LYS A 88 -9.07 -19.83 1.19
CA LYS A 88 -8.34 -18.68 0.62
C LYS A 88 -7.56 -17.92 1.68
N ALA A 89 -8.21 -17.66 2.81
CA ALA A 89 -7.60 -16.95 3.92
C ALA A 89 -6.48 -17.76 4.56
N MET A 90 -6.63 -19.09 4.66
CA MET A 90 -5.57 -19.97 5.18
C MET A 90 -4.36 -20.00 4.23
N GLN A 91 -4.60 -20.13 2.92
CA GLN A 91 -3.55 -20.11 1.91
C GLN A 91 -2.77 -18.78 1.92
N LEU A 92 -3.48 -17.65 2.02
CA LEU A 92 -2.82 -16.34 2.16
C LEU A 92 -1.99 -16.27 3.44
N MET A 93 -2.49 -16.77 4.57
CA MET A 93 -1.71 -16.81 5.80
C MET A 93 -0.45 -17.67 5.66
N ASN A 94 -0.55 -18.87 5.09
CA ASN A 94 0.59 -19.76 4.86
C ASN A 94 1.64 -19.09 3.97
N PHE A 95 1.21 -18.49 2.87
CA PHE A 95 2.08 -17.72 2.00
C PHE A 95 2.77 -16.57 2.75
N LEU A 96 2.03 -15.75 3.50
CA LEU A 96 2.58 -14.65 4.28
C LEU A 96 3.58 -15.14 5.34
N MET A 97 3.31 -16.28 5.99
CA MET A 97 4.25 -16.88 6.93
C MET A 97 5.57 -17.25 6.26
N GLY A 98 5.52 -17.86 5.08
CA GLY A 98 6.71 -18.21 4.31
C GLY A 98 7.52 -16.98 3.90
N VAL A 99 6.86 -15.95 3.36
CA VAL A 99 7.50 -14.68 2.99
C VAL A 99 8.14 -14.00 4.20
N MET A 100 7.41 -13.87 5.30
CA MET A 100 7.92 -13.20 6.51
C MET A 100 9.03 -14.01 7.19
N HIS A 101 9.00 -15.34 7.10
CA HIS A 101 10.08 -16.19 7.58
C HIS A 101 11.36 -16.02 6.74
N ALA A 102 11.21 -16.01 5.41
CA ALA A 102 12.34 -15.84 4.49
C ALA A 102 13.03 -14.47 4.64
N LEU A 103 12.23 -13.42 4.89
CA LEU A 103 12.71 -12.04 5.02
C LEU A 103 13.08 -11.66 6.45
N ALA A 104 12.90 -12.57 7.42
CA ALA A 104 13.34 -12.34 8.79
C ALA A 104 14.87 -12.17 8.83
N PRO A 105 15.39 -11.30 9.72
CA PRO A 105 16.82 -11.18 9.97
C PRO A 105 17.45 -12.54 10.28
N ASP A 106 18.71 -12.72 9.87
CA ASP A 106 19.49 -13.88 10.31
C ASP A 106 19.84 -13.69 11.78
N SER A 107 19.67 -14.73 12.59
CA SER A 107 20.24 -14.73 13.93
C SER A 107 21.76 -14.71 13.80
N GLU A 108 22.45 -14.06 14.72
CA GLU A 108 23.92 -13.90 14.72
C GLU A 108 24.71 -15.24 14.67
N SER A 109 24.04 -16.39 14.75
CA SER A 109 24.60 -17.73 14.57
C SER A 109 24.75 -18.19 13.11
N ASP A 110 24.11 -17.53 12.13
CA ASP A 110 24.09 -17.94 10.71
C ASP A 110 25.14 -17.21 9.83
N VAL A 111 26.34 -16.96 10.38
CA VAL A 111 27.41 -16.17 9.72
C VAL A 111 28.11 -16.94 8.58
N GLY A 112 27.75 -18.19 8.32
CA GLY A 112 28.30 -18.97 7.22
C GLY A 112 27.41 -18.92 5.98
N THR A 113 27.90 -18.31 4.90
CA THR A 113 27.62 -18.62 3.48
C THR A 113 26.49 -17.96 2.68
N CYS A 114 25.54 -17.19 3.22
CA CYS A 114 24.53 -16.53 2.37
C CYS A 114 24.85 -15.07 2.02
N ALA A 115 25.31 -14.85 0.77
CA ALA A 115 25.63 -13.51 0.23
C ALA A 115 24.41 -12.58 0.02
N VAL A 116 23.18 -13.05 0.27
CA VAL A 116 21.96 -12.27 0.09
C VAL A 116 21.61 -11.55 1.39
N ARG A 117 22.01 -10.27 1.47
CA ARG A 117 21.64 -9.37 2.58
C ARG A 117 20.12 -9.25 2.67
N THR A 118 19.58 -9.29 3.89
CA THR A 118 18.18 -8.97 4.15
C THR A 118 17.87 -7.55 3.68
N THR A 119 16.96 -7.43 2.72
CA THR A 119 16.43 -6.13 2.31
C THR A 119 15.39 -5.69 3.34
N PRO A 120 15.59 -4.56 4.05
CA PRO A 120 14.61 -4.08 5.00
C PRO A 120 13.32 -3.69 4.27
N ILE A 121 12.17 -4.14 4.79
CA ILE A 121 10.87 -3.87 4.18
C ILE A 121 10.32 -2.58 4.76
N PHE A 122 10.30 -1.51 3.96
CA PHE A 122 9.71 -0.23 4.37
C PHE A 122 8.35 0.02 3.74
N LYS A 123 8.03 -0.69 2.65
CA LYS A 123 6.77 -0.52 1.94
C LYS A 123 6.15 -1.85 1.59
N ILE A 124 4.85 -1.98 1.87
CA ILE A 124 4.05 -3.14 1.46
C ILE A 124 2.85 -2.67 0.64
N VAL A 125 2.58 -3.32 -0.48
CA VAL A 125 1.42 -3.06 -1.33
C VAL A 125 0.55 -4.31 -1.42
N PHE A 126 -0.68 -4.19 -0.92
CA PHE A 126 -1.77 -5.13 -1.16
C PHE A 126 -2.70 -4.59 -2.23
N THR A 127 -2.83 -5.35 -3.31
CA THR A 127 -3.67 -4.98 -4.45
C THR A 127 -5.10 -5.47 -4.26
N LEU A 128 -6.06 -4.76 -4.88
CA LEU A 128 -7.48 -5.05 -4.79
C LEU A 128 -7.77 -6.51 -5.19
N GLY A 129 -8.57 -7.18 -4.36
CA GLY A 129 -9.04 -8.53 -4.61
C GLY A 129 -8.48 -9.56 -3.65
N LEU A 130 -7.28 -9.36 -3.08
CA LEU A 130 -6.68 -10.36 -2.19
C LEU A 130 -7.58 -10.65 -0.98
N PRO A 131 -7.69 -11.92 -0.52
CA PRO A 131 -8.53 -12.32 0.60
C PRO A 131 -7.87 -11.92 1.94
N LEU A 132 -7.65 -10.62 2.14
CA LEU A 132 -6.95 -10.06 3.30
C LEU A 132 -7.93 -9.82 4.47
N TYR A 133 -7.60 -10.33 5.66
CA TYR A 133 -8.43 -10.24 6.88
C TYR A 133 -7.61 -9.65 8.04
N ASP A 134 -8.27 -9.32 9.14
CA ASP A 134 -7.65 -8.81 10.39
C ASP A 134 -6.39 -9.59 10.79
N ARG A 135 -6.47 -10.93 10.80
CA ARG A 135 -5.35 -11.78 11.23
C ARG A 135 -4.12 -11.65 10.33
N HIS A 136 -4.31 -11.43 9.03
CA HIS A 136 -3.21 -11.25 8.08
C HIS A 136 -2.56 -9.90 8.32
N LEU A 137 -3.36 -8.84 8.48
CA LEU A 137 -2.85 -7.50 8.73
C LEU A 137 -2.07 -7.44 10.05
N VAL A 138 -2.62 -8.00 11.12
CA VAL A 138 -1.97 -8.05 12.44
C VAL A 138 -0.68 -8.85 12.39
N TYR A 139 -0.68 -10.01 11.74
CA TYR A 139 0.53 -10.81 11.57
C TYR A 139 1.65 -10.02 10.88
N ILE A 140 1.34 -9.31 9.80
CA ILE A 140 2.34 -8.49 9.11
C ILE A 140 2.81 -7.35 9.98
N ALA A 141 1.92 -6.72 10.73
CA ALA A 141 2.28 -5.63 11.63
C ALA A 141 3.26 -6.09 12.72
N GLU A 142 3.06 -7.29 13.28
CA GLU A 142 3.97 -7.92 14.23
C GLU A 142 5.35 -8.25 13.61
N ARG A 143 5.39 -8.66 12.34
CA ARG A 143 6.64 -9.04 11.65
C ARG A 143 7.39 -7.89 11.02
N CYS A 144 6.71 -6.78 10.70
CA CYS A 144 7.28 -5.61 10.05
C CYS A 144 6.97 -4.33 10.86
N PRO A 145 7.50 -4.18 12.09
CA PRO A 145 7.21 -3.00 12.93
C PRO A 145 7.81 -1.70 12.36
N GLU A 146 8.88 -1.78 11.58
CA GLU A 146 9.55 -0.63 10.97
C GLU A 146 8.90 -0.13 9.65
N LEU A 147 7.72 -0.64 9.32
CA LEU A 147 7.03 -0.30 8.09
C LEU A 147 6.68 1.20 8.05
N LYS A 148 7.03 1.86 6.93
CA LYS A 148 6.80 3.29 6.73
C LYS A 148 5.66 3.59 5.78
N SER A 149 5.33 2.64 4.91
CA SER A 149 4.32 2.84 3.87
C SER A 149 3.51 1.56 3.69
N ILE A 150 2.19 1.66 3.76
CA ILE A 150 1.30 0.55 3.45
C ILE A 150 0.19 0.95 2.49
N SER A 151 -0.06 0.11 1.50
CA SER A 151 -1.21 0.22 0.63
C SER A 151 -2.15 -0.96 0.85
N LEU A 152 -3.35 -0.68 1.36
CA LEU A 152 -4.43 -1.62 1.64
C LEU A 152 -5.59 -1.32 0.69
N CYS A 153 -5.44 -1.70 -0.59
CA CYS A 153 -6.49 -1.54 -1.59
C CYS A 153 -7.54 -2.66 -1.55
N CYS A 154 -7.51 -3.54 -0.54
CA CYS A 154 -8.38 -4.71 -0.37
C CYS A 154 -8.98 -4.83 1.04
N ALA A 155 -9.25 -3.71 1.69
CA ALA A 155 -9.63 -3.68 3.11
C ALA A 155 -11.06 -4.17 3.43
N LYS A 156 -11.76 -4.84 2.49
CA LYS A 156 -13.17 -5.22 2.66
C LYS A 156 -13.43 -6.16 3.86
N ASN A 157 -12.48 -7.04 4.18
CA ASN A 157 -12.60 -7.98 5.29
C ASN A 157 -11.73 -7.57 6.49
N ILE A 158 -11.20 -6.34 6.49
CA ILE A 158 -10.45 -5.79 7.61
C ILE A 158 -11.39 -4.90 8.42
N THR A 159 -11.60 -5.27 9.68
CA THR A 159 -12.43 -4.54 10.62
C THR A 159 -11.65 -3.42 11.29
N GLY A 160 -12.37 -2.46 11.88
CA GLY A 160 -11.77 -1.44 12.74
C GLY A 160 -10.95 -2.02 13.90
N ARG A 161 -11.28 -3.23 14.40
CA ARG A 161 -10.48 -3.92 15.43
C ARG A 161 -9.16 -4.45 14.87
N GLY A 162 -9.17 -5.00 13.66
CA GLY A 162 -7.96 -5.40 12.94
C GLY A 162 -7.02 -4.24 12.72
N ILE A 163 -7.54 -3.10 12.23
CA ILE A 163 -6.77 -1.85 12.08
C ILE A 163 -6.20 -1.41 13.41
N ALA A 164 -7.03 -1.29 14.46
CA ALA A 164 -6.57 -0.87 15.78
C ALA A 164 -5.44 -1.74 16.33
N ARG A 165 -5.52 -3.07 16.13
CA ARG A 165 -4.46 -3.99 16.57
C ARG A 165 -3.19 -3.82 15.75
N ALA A 166 -3.29 -3.75 14.42
CA ALA A 166 -2.13 -3.62 13.54
C ALA A 166 -1.40 -2.28 13.73
N MET A 167 -2.15 -1.17 13.84
CA MET A 167 -1.58 0.17 13.94
C MET A 167 -0.73 0.39 15.20
N ARG A 168 -0.93 -0.40 16.26
CA ARG A 168 -0.10 -0.36 17.47
C ARG A 168 1.37 -0.73 17.21
N PHE A 169 1.64 -1.53 16.19
CA PHE A 169 3.00 -1.92 15.82
C PHE A 169 3.66 -0.92 14.87
N TRP A 170 2.88 -0.12 14.13
CA TRP A 170 3.37 0.81 13.11
C TRP A 170 3.41 2.26 13.56
N THR A 171 4.17 2.54 14.62
CA THR A 171 4.31 3.89 15.17
C THR A 171 5.09 4.83 14.24
N GLY A 172 5.92 4.27 13.35
CA GLY A 172 6.75 4.98 12.37
C GLY A 172 6.09 5.25 11.02
N MET A 173 4.80 4.96 10.84
CA MET A 173 4.13 5.04 9.53
C MET A 173 4.11 6.47 8.97
N GLU A 174 4.56 6.63 7.73
CA GLU A 174 4.65 7.89 6.98
C GLU A 174 3.56 7.99 5.90
N GLU A 175 3.14 6.86 5.32
CA GLU A 175 2.23 6.80 4.17
C GLU A 175 1.21 5.68 4.31
N ILE A 176 -0.07 5.99 4.15
CA ILE A 176 -1.14 4.99 4.14
C ILE A 176 -1.99 5.18 2.88
N SER A 177 -2.23 4.11 2.14
CA SER A 177 -3.33 4.04 1.17
C SER A 177 -4.36 3.04 1.69
N TYR A 178 -5.63 3.43 1.76
CA TYR A 178 -6.67 2.60 2.37
C TYR A 178 -8.03 2.73 1.65
N GLY A 179 -8.68 1.58 1.43
CA GLY A 179 -10.03 1.46 0.85
C GLY A 179 -10.18 0.16 0.04
N PRO A 180 -11.23 0.03 -0.79
CA PRO A 180 -12.30 1.00 -1.06
C PRO A 180 -13.37 1.06 0.05
N PHE A 181 -14.04 2.22 0.24
CA PHE A 181 -15.10 2.38 1.26
C PHE A 181 -16.55 2.33 0.74
N CYS A 182 -16.78 2.67 -0.53
CA CYS A 182 -18.11 2.78 -1.12
C CYS A 182 -18.52 1.54 -1.95
N VAL A 183 -18.07 0.34 -1.57
CA VAL A 183 -18.52 -0.90 -2.24
C VAL A 183 -19.66 -1.52 -1.44
N PRO A 184 -20.91 -1.54 -1.95
CA PRO A 184 -22.01 -2.23 -1.29
C PRO A 184 -21.69 -3.71 -1.03
N PRO A 185 -22.24 -4.31 0.05
CA PRO A 185 -23.18 -3.74 1.02
C PRO A 185 -22.50 -3.05 2.23
N HIS A 186 -21.18 -3.07 2.32
CA HIS A 186 -20.43 -2.62 3.50
C HIS A 186 -19.95 -1.18 3.35
N TYR A 187 -20.90 -0.24 3.31
CA TYR A 187 -20.58 1.18 3.33
C TYR A 187 -19.99 1.59 4.68
N ASP A 188 -18.83 2.24 4.65
CA ASP A 188 -18.26 3.10 5.70
C ASP A 188 -18.07 2.54 7.14
N LEU A 189 -18.45 1.29 7.43
CA LEU A 189 -18.46 0.70 8.78
C LEU A 189 -17.10 0.74 9.51
N HIS A 190 -16.00 0.89 8.78
CA HIS A 190 -14.65 0.92 9.35
C HIS A 190 -13.91 2.23 9.09
N PHE A 191 -14.50 3.18 8.37
CA PHE A 191 -13.85 4.44 8.03
C PHE A 191 -13.48 5.26 9.27
N SER A 192 -14.46 5.52 10.14
CA SER A 192 -14.26 6.34 11.34
C SER A 192 -13.16 5.76 12.21
N ARG A 193 -13.26 4.46 12.51
CA ARG A 193 -12.30 3.76 13.35
C ARG A 193 -10.90 3.73 12.73
N ALA A 194 -10.79 3.47 11.42
CA ALA A 194 -9.48 3.45 10.77
C ALA A 194 -8.80 4.82 10.86
N VAL A 195 -9.52 5.89 10.54
CA VAL A 195 -8.98 7.26 10.58
C VAL A 195 -8.61 7.70 12.00
N GLU A 196 -9.40 7.33 13.01
CA GLU A 196 -9.05 7.54 14.42
C GLU A 196 -7.74 6.85 14.80
N GLU A 197 -7.60 5.56 14.47
CA GLU A 197 -6.40 4.79 14.77
C GLU A 197 -5.16 5.31 14.05
N PHE A 198 -5.30 5.81 12.82
CA PHE A 198 -4.20 6.48 12.12
C PHE A 198 -3.77 7.74 12.87
N GLY A 199 -4.72 8.57 13.33
CA GLY A 199 -4.43 9.77 14.12
C GLY A 199 -3.79 9.47 15.48
N ILE A 200 -4.19 8.35 16.11
CA ILE A 200 -3.65 7.92 17.40
C ILE A 200 -2.22 7.38 17.24
N ASN A 201 -1.99 6.45 16.32
CA ASN A 201 -0.75 5.67 16.27
C ASN A 201 0.30 6.24 15.29
N CYS A 202 -0.10 6.89 14.19
CA CYS A 202 0.79 7.27 13.10
C CYS A 202 1.17 8.77 13.14
N LYS A 203 1.98 9.19 14.12
CA LYS A 203 2.34 10.61 14.30
C LYS A 203 3.15 11.21 13.14
N ASN A 204 3.86 10.37 12.40
CA ASN A 204 4.66 10.74 11.24
C ASN A 204 3.88 10.68 9.91
N LEU A 205 2.58 10.37 9.95
CA LEU A 205 1.76 10.23 8.75
C LEU A 205 1.72 11.56 7.99
N ARG A 206 2.37 11.58 6.82
CA ARG A 206 2.48 12.75 5.94
C ARG A 206 1.62 12.62 4.68
N PHE A 207 1.42 11.39 4.20
CA PHE A 207 0.63 11.09 3.00
C PHE A 207 -0.49 10.11 3.34
N LEU A 208 -1.71 10.47 2.97
CA LEU A 208 -2.85 9.58 3.06
C LEU A 208 -3.56 9.51 1.71
N ASN A 209 -3.84 8.30 1.24
CA ASN A 209 -4.66 8.06 0.06
C ASN A 209 -5.91 7.28 0.48
N LEU A 210 -7.09 7.84 0.22
CA LEU A 210 -8.38 7.21 0.52
C LEU A 210 -9.10 6.93 -0.80
N THR A 211 -9.39 5.66 -1.05
CA THR A 211 -10.04 5.24 -2.29
C THR A 211 -11.51 4.94 -2.09
N CYS A 212 -12.34 5.31 -3.07
CA CYS A 212 -13.78 5.14 -3.08
C CYS A 212 -14.43 5.61 -1.78
N LEU A 213 -14.10 6.81 -1.30
CA LEU A 213 -14.68 7.42 -0.09
C LEU A 213 -15.86 8.34 -0.47
N GLU A 214 -16.89 8.40 0.38
CA GLU A 214 -17.87 9.48 0.35
C GLU A 214 -17.42 10.64 1.26
N LEU A 215 -16.87 11.70 0.65
CA LEU A 215 -16.44 12.90 1.37
C LEU A 215 -17.63 13.85 1.59
N ASN A 216 -18.40 13.58 2.64
CA ASN A 216 -19.47 14.43 3.15
C ASN A 216 -19.00 15.23 4.39
N TRP A 217 -19.92 15.89 5.09
CA TRP A 217 -19.57 16.70 6.26
C TRP A 217 -19.09 15.84 7.45
N GLN A 218 -19.67 14.65 7.67
CA GLN A 218 -19.26 13.74 8.75
C GLN A 218 -17.86 13.19 8.50
N SER A 219 -17.61 12.65 7.31
CA SER A 219 -16.31 12.06 6.99
C SER A 219 -15.20 13.11 6.94
N ALA A 220 -15.49 14.31 6.42
CA ALA A 220 -14.55 15.43 6.48
C ALA A 220 -14.20 15.84 7.92
N ASP A 221 -15.19 15.92 8.80
CA ASP A 221 -14.97 16.28 10.21
C ASP A 221 -14.15 15.21 10.95
N ILE A 222 -14.40 13.93 10.71
CA ILE A 222 -13.60 12.82 11.25
C ILE A 222 -12.13 12.94 10.81
N ILE A 223 -11.87 13.18 9.52
CA ILE A 223 -10.51 13.33 9.00
C ILE A 223 -9.81 14.52 9.66
N VAL A 224 -10.46 15.70 9.65
CA VAL A 224 -9.91 16.93 10.21
C VAL A 224 -9.56 16.79 11.69
N ARG A 225 -10.41 16.10 12.48
CA ARG A 225 -10.19 15.95 13.93
C ARG A 225 -9.01 15.04 14.25
N ASN A 226 -8.85 13.96 13.49
CA ASN A 226 -7.88 12.91 13.81
C ASN A 226 -6.53 13.10 13.11
N LEU A 227 -6.51 13.60 11.88
CA LEU A 227 -5.33 13.58 11.01
C LEU A 227 -4.61 14.92 10.93
N LYS A 228 -4.17 15.42 12.09
CA LYS A 228 -3.54 16.74 12.22
C LYS A 228 -2.14 16.84 11.61
N SER A 229 -1.46 15.72 11.36
CA SER A 229 -0.09 15.64 10.82
C SER A 229 -0.04 15.54 9.29
N VAL A 230 -1.14 15.18 8.63
CA VAL A 230 -1.16 14.89 7.19
C VAL A 230 -0.87 16.15 6.38
N LYS A 231 0.10 16.04 5.48
CA LYS A 231 0.52 17.09 4.55
C LYS A 231 -0.09 16.93 3.18
N SER A 232 -0.28 15.70 2.72
CA SER A 232 -0.85 15.42 1.40
C SER A 232 -1.98 14.40 1.52
N LEU A 233 -3.14 14.74 0.96
CA LEU A 233 -4.27 13.84 0.85
C LEU A 233 -4.53 13.52 -0.62
N CYS A 234 -4.63 12.24 -0.95
CA CYS A 234 -5.13 11.77 -2.24
C CYS A 234 -6.52 11.16 -2.02
N LEU A 235 -7.48 11.54 -2.86
CA LEU A 235 -8.81 10.95 -2.91
C LEU A 235 -8.97 10.31 -4.29
N GLY A 236 -9.06 8.98 -4.33
CA GLY A 236 -9.24 8.22 -5.58
C GLY A 236 -10.63 7.63 -5.68
N GLY A 237 -11.33 7.71 -6.82
CA GLY A 237 -12.67 7.15 -6.98
C GLY A 237 -13.73 7.73 -6.03
N ALA A 238 -13.43 8.87 -5.39
CA ALA A 238 -14.23 9.40 -4.29
C ALA A 238 -15.47 10.19 -4.77
N ASN A 239 -16.55 10.11 -4.00
CA ASN A 239 -17.72 10.97 -4.13
C ASN A 239 -17.56 12.19 -3.22
N ILE A 240 -17.28 13.36 -3.79
CA ILE A 240 -16.94 14.57 -3.04
C ILE A 240 -18.15 15.49 -2.97
N HIS A 241 -18.61 15.80 -1.76
CA HIS A 241 -19.66 16.79 -1.54
C HIS A 241 -19.08 18.16 -1.27
N LYS A 242 -19.78 19.21 -1.74
CA LYS A 242 -19.39 20.61 -1.60
C LYS A 242 -19.02 20.99 -0.15
N TYR A 243 -19.91 20.67 0.79
CA TYR A 243 -19.71 20.99 2.21
C TYR A 243 -18.58 20.18 2.86
N GLY A 244 -18.42 18.90 2.48
CA GLY A 244 -17.31 18.07 2.97
C GLY A 244 -15.96 18.65 2.58
N LEU A 245 -15.80 19.03 1.30
CA LEU A 245 -14.58 19.66 0.82
C LEU A 245 -14.32 21.03 1.49
N GLN A 246 -15.36 21.84 1.70
CA GLN A 246 -15.22 23.13 2.36
C GLN A 246 -14.72 22.99 3.82
N ILE A 247 -15.28 22.04 4.58
CA ILE A 247 -14.84 21.73 5.95
C ILE A 247 -13.36 21.33 5.92
N PHE A 248 -13.00 20.47 4.98
CA PHE A 248 -11.66 19.94 4.84
C PHE A 248 -10.62 21.04 4.55
N LEU A 249 -10.85 21.87 3.52
CA LEU A 249 -9.95 22.95 3.13
C LEU A 249 -9.89 24.11 4.15
N SER A 250 -10.92 24.30 4.98
CA SER A 250 -10.92 25.37 5.98
C SER A 250 -10.24 24.99 7.29
N ARG A 251 -10.23 23.70 7.66
CA ARG A 251 -9.79 23.27 9.00
C ARG A 251 -8.47 22.48 9.00
N CYS A 252 -8.05 21.89 7.89
CA CYS A 252 -6.77 21.18 7.79
C CYS A 252 -5.58 22.16 7.64
N LYS A 253 -5.04 22.63 8.77
CA LYS A 253 -3.99 23.67 8.81
C LYS A 253 -2.60 23.24 8.31
N LYS A 254 -2.28 21.94 8.33
CA LYS A 254 -0.96 21.41 7.92
C LYS A 254 -0.94 20.81 6.52
N LEU A 255 -2.08 20.84 5.84
CA LEU A 255 -2.24 20.20 4.54
C LEU A 255 -1.66 21.08 3.44
N ASP A 256 -0.64 20.59 2.75
CA ASP A 256 0.02 21.25 1.64
C ASP A 256 -0.73 21.05 0.32
N GLY A 257 -1.45 19.94 0.16
CA GLY A 257 -2.27 19.73 -1.03
C GLY A 257 -3.23 18.56 -0.98
N VAL A 258 -4.18 18.58 -1.92
CA VAL A 258 -5.16 17.52 -2.16
C VAL A 258 -5.12 17.12 -3.63
N LYS A 259 -4.96 15.83 -3.89
CA LYS A 259 -5.09 15.26 -5.24
C LYS A 259 -6.43 14.53 -5.35
N PHE A 260 -7.15 14.77 -6.44
CA PHE A 260 -8.32 14.00 -6.84
C PHE A 260 -7.94 13.12 -8.04
N THR A 261 -8.33 11.84 -8.00
CA THR A 261 -8.19 10.91 -9.12
C THR A 261 -9.51 10.18 -9.35
N CYS A 262 -10.05 10.28 -10.56
CA CYS A 262 -11.31 9.65 -10.98
C CYS A 262 -12.47 9.92 -10.00
N CYS A 263 -12.60 11.16 -9.51
CA CYS A 263 -13.59 11.55 -8.51
C CYS A 263 -14.91 12.02 -9.15
N ILE A 264 -15.97 12.06 -8.34
CA ILE A 264 -17.26 12.62 -8.71
C ILE A 264 -17.60 13.75 -7.73
N LEU A 265 -17.75 14.97 -8.23
CA LEU A 265 -18.24 16.10 -7.44
C LEU A 265 -19.77 16.07 -7.41
N LYS A 266 -20.35 15.78 -6.25
CA LYS A 266 -21.82 15.69 -6.09
C LYS A 266 -22.42 17.04 -5.73
N ARG A 267 -23.46 17.44 -6.48
CA ARG A 267 -24.29 18.61 -6.22
C ARG A 267 -25.64 18.13 -5.72
N SER A 268 -25.79 18.01 -4.40
CA SER A 268 -27.00 17.48 -3.75
C SER A 268 -27.60 16.27 -4.50
N LYS A 269 -28.93 16.18 -4.68
CA LYS A 269 -29.63 15.04 -5.31
C LYS A 269 -29.37 14.88 -6.83
N GLN A 270 -28.53 15.70 -7.45
CA GLN A 270 -28.28 15.66 -8.90
C GLN A 270 -27.11 14.72 -9.27
N ARG A 271 -27.04 14.35 -10.57
CA ARG A 271 -25.87 13.64 -11.12
C ARG A 271 -24.60 14.48 -10.89
N GLY A 272 -23.57 13.84 -10.36
CA GLY A 272 -22.30 14.50 -10.06
C GLY A 272 -21.44 14.73 -11.32
N VAL A 273 -20.47 15.63 -11.21
CA VAL A 273 -19.51 15.96 -12.27
C VAL A 273 -18.26 15.11 -12.10
N PHE A 274 -17.87 14.37 -13.13
CA PHE A 274 -16.64 13.58 -13.14
C PHE A 274 -15.39 14.47 -13.19
N VAL A 275 -14.35 14.07 -12.45
CA VAL A 275 -13.04 14.73 -12.39
C VAL A 275 -11.97 13.66 -12.60
N GLY A 276 -11.30 13.70 -13.75
CA GLY A 276 -10.24 12.76 -14.10
C GLY A 276 -9.04 12.88 -13.16
N GLU A 277 -8.25 13.94 -13.30
CA GLU A 277 -7.23 14.30 -12.31
C GLU A 277 -7.32 15.79 -12.00
N MET A 278 -7.05 16.14 -10.74
CA MET A 278 -7.00 17.53 -10.30
C MET A 278 -6.16 17.65 -9.04
N ASN A 279 -5.33 18.68 -8.97
CA ASN A 279 -4.55 19.02 -7.79
C ASN A 279 -5.02 20.36 -7.20
N ILE A 280 -5.18 20.37 -5.88
CA ILE A 280 -5.39 21.56 -5.07
C ILE A 280 -4.15 21.76 -4.22
N THR A 281 -3.51 22.92 -4.28
CA THR A 281 -2.31 23.23 -3.49
C THR A 281 -2.60 24.37 -2.55
N ARG A 282 -2.15 24.23 -1.30
CA ARG A 282 -2.21 25.29 -0.29
C ARG A 282 -1.06 26.26 -0.51
N ILE A 283 -1.37 27.55 -0.45
CA ILE A 283 -0.38 28.64 -0.51
C ILE A 283 -0.56 29.49 0.74
N GLN A 284 0.54 29.82 1.43
CA GLN A 284 0.53 30.78 2.53
C GLN A 284 0.87 32.16 2.02
N GLU A 285 -0.04 33.11 2.26
CA GLU A 285 0.11 34.53 1.91
C GLU A 285 0.05 35.33 3.22
N GLY A 286 1.21 35.50 3.86
CA GLY A 286 1.31 36.03 5.22
C GLY A 286 0.55 35.15 6.22
N ARG A 287 -0.47 35.71 6.88
CA ARG A 287 -1.34 34.98 7.82
C ARG A 287 -2.54 34.29 7.15
N ARG A 288 -2.73 34.50 5.84
CA ARG A 288 -3.90 34.00 5.11
C ARG A 288 -3.55 32.71 4.38
N THR A 289 -4.45 31.73 4.47
CA THR A 289 -4.37 30.51 3.67
C THR A 289 -5.15 30.70 2.38
N ARG A 290 -4.48 30.48 1.26
CA ARG A 290 -5.06 30.49 -0.08
C ARG A 290 -4.89 29.11 -0.71
N TRP A 291 -5.69 28.85 -1.73
CA TRP A 291 -5.67 27.61 -2.48
C TRP A 291 -5.56 27.88 -3.98
N ARG A 292 -4.84 27.02 -4.69
CA ARG A 292 -4.71 27.02 -6.14
C ARG A 292 -5.18 25.69 -6.69
N THR A 293 -5.76 25.68 -7.89
CA THR A 293 -6.10 24.46 -8.65
C THR A 293 -5.44 24.49 -10.02
N ASP A 294 -5.10 23.32 -10.56
CA ASP A 294 -4.56 23.14 -11.92
C ASP A 294 -5.65 22.83 -12.97
N ARG A 295 -6.89 22.58 -12.54
CA ARG A 295 -7.97 22.08 -13.41
C ARG A 295 -8.43 23.09 -14.48
N PHE A 296 -8.50 24.37 -14.13
CA PHE A 296 -9.13 25.39 -14.99
C PHE A 296 -8.09 26.33 -15.57
N ARG A 297 -7.88 26.31 -16.89
CA ARG A 297 -6.89 27.17 -17.58
C ARG A 297 -6.97 28.65 -17.18
N HIS A 298 -8.18 29.19 -17.06
CA HIS A 298 -8.42 30.60 -16.70
C HIS A 298 -8.21 30.92 -15.21
N ALA A 299 -8.06 29.90 -14.37
CA ALA A 299 -7.78 30.01 -12.93
C ALA A 299 -6.38 29.51 -12.55
N ILE A 300 -5.59 29.02 -13.52
CA ILE A 300 -4.19 28.68 -13.28
C ILE A 300 -3.47 29.95 -12.80
N GLY A 301 -2.80 29.84 -11.66
CA GLY A 301 -2.08 30.96 -11.02
C GLY A 301 -2.95 31.85 -10.12
N LYS A 302 -4.28 31.72 -10.13
CA LYS A 302 -5.15 32.48 -9.22
C LYS A 302 -5.20 31.83 -7.84
N LEU A 303 -5.21 32.69 -6.82
CA LEU A 303 -5.31 32.30 -5.41
C LEU A 303 -6.73 32.51 -4.91
N HIS A 304 -7.30 31.47 -4.30
CA HIS A 304 -8.68 31.44 -3.84
C HIS A 304 -8.76 31.25 -2.32
N THR A 305 -9.76 31.83 -1.65
CA THR A 305 -10.19 31.32 -0.34
C THR A 305 -10.73 29.89 -0.47
N SER A 306 -10.87 29.17 0.64
CA SER A 306 -11.50 27.83 0.62
C SER A 306 -12.92 27.88 0.03
N LYS A 307 -13.70 28.91 0.38
CA LYS A 307 -15.06 29.13 -0.14
C LYS A 307 -15.05 29.41 -1.65
N GLU A 308 -14.21 30.35 -2.10
CA GLU A 308 -14.09 30.70 -3.53
C GLU A 308 -13.68 29.49 -4.39
N LEU A 309 -12.72 28.68 -3.92
CA LEU A 309 -12.29 27.50 -4.66
C LEU A 309 -13.40 26.45 -4.76
N VAL A 310 -14.11 26.21 -3.66
CA VAL A 310 -15.24 25.26 -3.64
C VAL A 310 -16.37 25.75 -4.54
N ASP A 311 -16.66 27.05 -4.54
CA ASP A 311 -17.65 27.64 -5.45
C ASP A 311 -17.21 27.53 -6.92
N LEU A 312 -15.93 27.75 -7.23
CA LEU A 312 -15.36 27.58 -8.57
C LEU A 312 -15.50 26.14 -9.08
N LEU A 313 -15.26 25.14 -8.22
CA LEU A 313 -15.34 23.72 -8.58
C LEU A 313 -16.76 23.23 -8.86
N TRP A 314 -17.77 23.96 -8.40
CA TRP A 314 -19.19 23.65 -8.57
C TRP A 314 -19.91 24.64 -9.52
N LYS A 315 -19.16 25.44 -10.28
CA LYS A 315 -19.72 26.16 -11.44
C LYS A 315 -19.80 25.19 -12.61
#